data_AF-A0A3M0ZMC5-F1
#
_entry.id   AF-A0A3M0ZMC5-F1
#
_cell.length_a   1.000
_cell.length_b   1.000
_cell.length_c   1.000
_cell.angle_alpha   90.00
_cell.angle_beta   90.00
_cell.angle_gamma   90.00
#
_symmetry.space_group_name_H-M   'P 1'
#
loop_
_entity.id
_entity.type
_entity.pdbx_description
1 polymer ?
#
loop_
_entity_poly.entity_id
_entity_poly.type
_entity_poly.pdbx_seq_one_letter_code
_entity_poly.pdbx_strand_id
1 'polypeptide(L)'
;AVDLDGLTITDDGANSFVIAGPLPVAPGQYVILGRSAEAAGGRVDYVYGSAMSLNNSADRIIVRRGTTVIDEVAYDSRSFPIEAGKATVLAANRQDPLANDDGSLWCASSQPMAGGDSGSPGGPATDCSR
;
A
#
# COMPACT_ATOMS: atom_id res chain seq x y z
N ALA A 1 1.10 12.54 -15.20
CA ALA A 1 0.32 11.99 -14.08
C ALA A 1 -0.54 10.86 -14.62
N VAL A 2 -0.77 9.82 -13.84
CA VAL A 2 -1.72 8.74 -14.14
C VAL A 2 -2.96 8.98 -13.29
N ASP A 3 -4.16 8.92 -13.85
CA ASP A 3 -5.39 8.96 -13.06
C ASP A 3 -5.77 7.53 -12.65
N LEU A 4 -5.99 7.32 -11.35
CA LEU A 4 -6.40 6.04 -10.79
C LEU A 4 -7.91 5.79 -10.89
N ASP A 5 -8.70 6.77 -11.37
CA ASP A 5 -10.14 6.60 -11.62
C ASP A 5 -10.42 5.36 -12.48
N GLY A 6 -11.39 4.57 -12.03
CA GLY A 6 -11.81 3.33 -12.66
C GLY A 6 -10.86 2.14 -12.46
N LEU A 7 -9.74 2.29 -11.74
CA LEU A 7 -8.93 1.15 -11.33
C LEU A 7 -9.64 0.35 -10.24
N THR A 8 -9.51 -0.96 -10.29
CA THR A 8 -10.01 -1.88 -9.28
C THR A 8 -8.87 -2.31 -8.36
N ILE A 9 -9.09 -2.19 -7.06
CA ILE A 9 -8.23 -2.76 -6.02
C ILE A 9 -8.95 -3.99 -5.47
N THR A 10 -8.24 -5.11 -5.34
CA THR A 10 -8.83 -6.39 -4.91
C THR A 10 -7.78 -7.30 -4.30
N ASP A 11 -8.23 -8.29 -3.54
CA ASP A 11 -7.40 -9.42 -3.10
C ASP A 11 -7.58 -10.66 -4.00
N ASP A 12 -7.06 -11.80 -3.58
CA ASP A 12 -7.33 -13.10 -4.21
C ASP A 12 -8.63 -13.76 -3.70
N GLY A 13 -9.34 -13.09 -2.79
CA GLY A 13 -10.60 -13.49 -2.20
C GLY A 13 -11.78 -12.71 -2.77
N ALA A 14 -12.60 -12.16 -1.86
CA ALA A 14 -13.85 -11.49 -2.20
C ALA A 14 -13.79 -9.97 -2.01
N ASN A 15 -12.69 -9.43 -1.48
CA ASN A 15 -12.60 -8.00 -1.22
C ASN A 15 -12.24 -7.26 -2.51
N SER A 16 -13.01 -6.22 -2.81
CA SER A 16 -12.78 -5.42 -4.00
C SER A 16 -13.48 -4.07 -3.91
N PHE A 17 -12.86 -3.04 -4.48
CA PHE A 17 -13.52 -1.79 -4.81
C PHE A 17 -12.94 -1.17 -6.07
N VAL A 18 -13.74 -0.31 -6.70
CA VAL A 18 -13.30 0.56 -7.79
C VAL A 18 -13.01 1.93 -7.21
N ILE A 19 -11.88 2.53 -7.57
CA ILE A 19 -11.59 3.93 -7.29
C ILE A 19 -12.56 4.77 -8.13
N ALA A 20 -13.47 5.49 -7.47
CA ALA A 20 -14.48 6.30 -8.12
C ALA A 20 -14.12 7.79 -8.05
N GLY A 21 -13.91 8.40 -9.22
CA GLY A 21 -13.62 9.81 -9.39
C GLY A 21 -12.12 10.10 -9.57
N PRO A 22 -11.78 11.32 -10.04
CA PRO A 22 -10.40 11.67 -10.37
C PRO A 22 -9.46 11.53 -9.17
N LEU A 23 -8.39 10.75 -9.36
CA LEU A 23 -7.35 10.53 -8.36
C LEU A 23 -5.98 10.51 -9.05
N PRO A 24 -5.46 11.67 -9.49
CA PRO A 24 -4.22 11.75 -10.25
C PRO A 24 -2.98 11.55 -9.37
N VAL A 25 -2.10 10.66 -9.79
CA VAL A 25 -0.75 10.47 -9.23
C VAL A 25 0.31 11.01 -10.21
N ALA A 26 1.08 12.00 -9.77
CA ALA A 26 2.21 12.52 -10.55
C ALA A 26 3.44 11.59 -10.43
N PRO A 27 4.39 11.63 -11.38
CA PRO A 27 5.60 10.82 -11.29
C PRO A 27 6.33 11.03 -9.96
N GLY A 28 6.66 9.93 -9.28
CA GLY A 28 7.33 9.95 -7.97
C GLY A 28 6.48 10.45 -6.80
N GLN A 29 5.17 10.66 -6.99
CA GLN A 29 4.24 10.97 -5.91
C GLN A 29 3.48 9.72 -5.48
N TYR A 30 2.88 9.79 -4.30
CA TYR A 30 2.12 8.71 -3.70
C TYR A 30 0.65 9.13 -3.55
N VAL A 31 -0.24 8.15 -3.59
CA VAL A 31 -1.65 8.27 -3.23
C VAL A 31 -1.93 7.25 -2.14
N ILE A 32 -2.70 7.63 -1.13
CA ILE A 32 -2.95 6.82 0.05
C ILE A 32 -4.41 6.36 0.04
N LEU A 33 -4.61 5.06 -0.12
CA LEU A 33 -5.92 4.41 0.01
C LEU A 33 -6.06 3.91 1.45
N GLY A 34 -7.10 4.36 2.16
CA GLY A 34 -7.29 4.07 3.59
C GLY A 34 -8.69 3.57 3.93
N ARG A 35 -8.80 2.79 5.00
CA ARG A 35 -10.11 2.30 5.50
C ARG A 35 -11.01 3.40 6.07
N SER A 36 -10.43 4.52 6.52
CA SER A 36 -11.13 5.69 7.04
C SER A 36 -10.27 6.93 6.84
N ALA A 37 -10.84 8.13 7.00
CA ALA A 37 -10.11 9.38 6.83
C ALA A 37 -9.02 9.61 7.90
N GLU A 38 -9.17 8.98 9.06
CA GLU A 38 -8.25 9.08 10.19
C GLU A 38 -7.06 8.13 10.09
N ALA A 39 -7.14 7.13 9.20
CA ALA A 39 -6.04 6.21 8.95
C ALA A 39 -4.77 6.97 8.50
N ALA A 40 -3.61 6.33 8.64
CA ALA A 40 -2.32 6.92 8.26
C ALA A 40 -2.06 8.32 8.88
N GLY A 41 -2.62 8.58 10.07
CA GLY A 41 -2.50 9.87 10.75
C GLY A 41 -3.23 11.01 10.04
N GLY A 42 -4.39 10.72 9.43
CA GLY A 42 -5.19 11.70 8.69
C GLY A 42 -4.73 11.96 7.26
N ARG A 43 -3.78 11.15 6.75
CA ARG A 43 -3.25 11.27 5.38
C ARG A 43 -3.85 10.19 4.52
N VAL A 44 -5.06 10.43 4.01
CA VAL A 44 -5.79 9.50 3.14
C VAL A 44 -6.40 10.29 1.99
N ASP A 45 -6.09 9.87 0.76
CA ASP A 45 -6.59 10.49 -0.47
C ASP A 45 -7.86 9.81 -0.98
N TYR A 46 -8.06 8.54 -0.64
CA TYR A 46 -9.26 7.78 -0.98
C TYR A 46 -9.67 6.84 0.15
N VAL A 47 -10.93 6.94 0.59
CA VAL A 47 -11.48 6.09 1.65
C VAL A 47 -12.27 4.93 1.05
N TYR A 48 -11.79 3.69 1.28
CA TYR A 48 -12.46 2.48 0.79
C TYR A 48 -13.40 1.82 1.83
N GLY A 49 -13.46 2.34 3.06
CA GLY A 49 -14.35 1.81 4.10
C GLY A 49 -14.04 0.35 4.45
N SER A 50 -15.06 -0.51 4.39
CA SER A 50 -14.95 -1.94 4.65
C SER A 50 -14.79 -2.79 3.38
N ALA A 51 -14.59 -2.17 2.21
CA ALA A 51 -14.50 -2.90 0.95
C ALA A 51 -13.21 -3.71 0.78
N MET A 52 -12.17 -3.38 1.55
CA MET A 52 -10.97 -4.19 1.74
C MET A 52 -10.74 -4.49 3.21
N SER A 53 -10.24 -5.70 3.47
CA SER A 53 -9.59 -6.08 4.71
C SER A 53 -8.19 -6.56 4.37
N LEU A 54 -7.18 -6.15 5.14
CA LEU A 54 -5.80 -6.59 4.97
C LEU A 54 -5.41 -7.40 6.21
N ASN A 55 -5.15 -8.69 6.04
CA ASN A 55 -4.81 -9.59 7.14
C ASN A 55 -3.36 -9.40 7.59
N ASN A 56 -3.08 -9.48 8.89
CA ASN A 56 -1.72 -9.37 9.44
C ASN A 56 -0.85 -10.61 9.19
N SER A 57 -1.41 -11.73 8.73
CA SER A 57 -0.68 -13.00 8.55
C SER A 57 -0.27 -13.25 7.10
N ALA A 58 -1.20 -13.07 6.16
CA ALA A 58 -0.98 -13.13 4.72
C ALA A 58 -2.19 -12.56 3.98
N ASP A 59 -1.95 -11.87 2.88
CA ASP A 59 -2.99 -11.34 1.99
C ASP A 59 -2.38 -10.95 0.63
N ARG A 60 -3.22 -10.47 -0.28
CA ARG A 60 -2.77 -9.94 -1.58
C ARG A 60 -3.46 -8.63 -1.91
N ILE A 61 -2.70 -7.70 -2.48
CA ILE A 61 -3.23 -6.43 -3.00
C ILE A 61 -2.96 -6.43 -4.49
N ILE A 62 -4.01 -6.28 -5.29
CA ILE A 62 -3.93 -6.34 -6.75
C ILE A 62 -4.56 -5.08 -7.34
N VAL A 63 -3.83 -4.42 -8.22
CA VAL A 63 -4.30 -3.26 -8.99
C VAL A 63 -4.67 -3.73 -10.39
N ARG A 64 -5.93 -3.52 -10.79
CA ARG A 64 -6.46 -3.96 -12.09
C ARG A 64 -7.13 -2.84 -12.87
N ARG A 65 -7.14 -2.99 -14.20
CA ARG A 65 -8.04 -2.27 -15.11
C ARG A 65 -8.86 -3.30 -15.88
N GLY A 66 -10.14 -3.43 -15.54
CA GLY A 66 -10.97 -4.52 -16.02
C GLY A 66 -10.35 -5.88 -15.63
N THR A 67 -10.08 -6.73 -16.62
CA THR A 67 -9.44 -8.05 -16.40
C THR A 67 -7.91 -8.00 -16.38
N THR A 68 -7.30 -6.87 -16.72
CA THR A 68 -5.84 -6.73 -16.79
C THR A 68 -5.27 -6.41 -15.42
N VAL A 69 -4.35 -7.24 -14.93
CA VAL A 69 -3.51 -6.92 -13.77
C VAL A 69 -2.45 -5.92 -14.21
N ILE A 70 -2.39 -4.80 -13.51
CA ILE A 70 -1.32 -3.80 -13.69
C ILE A 70 -0.13 -4.21 -12.85
N ASP A 71 -0.37 -4.50 -11.56
CA ASP A 71 0.63 -4.87 -10.58
C ASP A 71 -0.05 -5.52 -9.36
N GLU A 72 0.72 -6.21 -8.53
CA GLU A 72 0.25 -6.83 -7.30
C GLU A 72 1.35 -7.01 -6.27
N VAL A 73 0.95 -7.22 -5.02
CA VAL A 73 1.85 -7.69 -3.96
C VAL A 73 1.13 -8.77 -3.17
N ALA A 74 1.70 -9.97 -3.12
CA ALA A 74 1.28 -11.04 -2.23
C ALA A 74 2.25 -11.07 -1.04
N TYR A 75 1.74 -10.83 0.16
CA TYR A 75 2.57 -10.75 1.35
C TYR A 75 2.21 -11.82 2.37
N ASP A 76 3.19 -12.22 3.18
CA ASP A 76 3.00 -13.11 4.32
C ASP A 76 3.99 -12.80 5.44
N SER A 77 3.62 -13.17 6.66
CA SER A 77 4.41 -12.92 7.88
C SER A 77 5.71 -13.72 8.00
N ARG A 78 5.97 -14.68 7.09
CA ARG A 78 7.23 -15.45 7.03
C ARG A 78 8.25 -14.79 6.11
N SER A 79 7.80 -14.17 5.01
CA SER A 79 8.68 -13.56 4.00
C SER A 79 8.75 -12.04 4.06
N PHE A 80 7.74 -11.37 4.62
CA PHE A 80 7.69 -9.91 4.80
C PHE A 80 7.87 -9.51 6.27
N PRO A 81 8.49 -8.35 6.55
CA PRO A 81 8.67 -7.84 7.91
C PRO A 81 7.37 -7.21 8.43
N ILE A 82 6.45 -8.05 8.89
CA ILE A 82 5.18 -7.62 9.49
C ILE A 82 5.36 -7.53 11.00
N GLU A 83 5.32 -6.31 11.54
CA GLU A 83 5.48 -6.02 12.96
C GLU A 83 4.32 -5.15 13.45
N ALA A 84 3.79 -5.45 14.64
CA ALA A 84 2.71 -4.66 15.22
C ALA A 84 3.12 -3.19 15.42
N GLY A 85 2.28 -2.26 14.99
CA GLY A 85 2.53 -0.82 15.07
C GLY A 85 3.50 -0.27 14.02
N LYS A 86 3.93 -1.07 13.05
CA LYS A 86 4.86 -0.63 11.98
C LYS A 86 4.31 -0.95 10.60
N ALA A 87 4.38 0.03 9.71
CA ALA A 87 4.12 -0.19 8.30
C ALA A 87 5.21 -1.08 7.68
N THR A 88 4.82 -2.07 6.87
CA THR A 88 5.72 -2.78 5.97
C THR A 88 5.93 -1.93 4.73
N VAL A 89 7.17 -1.47 4.50
CA VAL A 89 7.53 -0.49 3.47
C VAL A 89 8.59 -1.02 2.51
N LEU A 90 8.42 -0.79 1.21
CA LEU A 90 9.41 -1.16 0.19
C LEU A 90 10.58 -0.18 0.22
N ALA A 91 11.80 -0.67 0.03
CA ALA A 91 12.99 0.17 0.01
C ALA A 91 12.89 1.31 -1.03
N ALA A 92 13.25 2.53 -0.61
CA ALA A 92 13.05 3.73 -1.42
C ALA A 92 13.85 3.76 -2.74
N ASN A 93 14.91 2.95 -2.83
CA ASN A 93 15.75 2.74 -4.01
C ASN A 93 15.29 1.56 -4.90
N ARG A 94 14.18 0.90 -4.55
CA ARG A 94 13.64 -0.30 -5.23
C ARG A 94 12.21 -0.11 -5.72
N GLN A 95 11.88 1.10 -6.19
CA GLN A 95 10.52 1.48 -6.62
C GLN A 95 10.22 0.96 -8.04
N ASP A 96 10.35 -0.34 -8.25
CA ASP A 96 10.01 -1.03 -9.50
C ASP A 96 9.01 -2.16 -9.23
N PRO A 97 8.21 -2.57 -10.22
CA PRO A 97 7.10 -3.52 -10.03
C PRO A 97 7.52 -4.98 -9.91
N LEU A 98 8.82 -5.30 -9.87
CA LEU A 98 9.29 -6.65 -9.54
C LEU A 98 9.87 -6.70 -8.13
N ALA A 99 10.35 -5.56 -7.62
CA ALA A 99 10.91 -5.48 -6.28
C ALA A 99 9.86 -5.58 -5.15
N ASN A 100 8.62 -5.18 -5.42
CA ASN A 100 7.50 -5.34 -4.51
C ASN A 100 7.17 -6.82 -4.22
N ASP A 101 7.53 -7.75 -5.11
CA ASP A 101 7.31 -9.19 -4.95
C ASP A 101 8.34 -9.88 -4.04
N ASP A 102 9.48 -9.24 -3.78
CA ASP A 102 10.54 -9.80 -2.94
C ASP A 102 10.48 -9.20 -1.53
N GLY A 103 9.90 -9.94 -0.58
CA GLY A 103 9.82 -9.57 0.83
C GLY A 103 11.16 -9.17 1.49
N SER A 104 12.31 -9.59 0.93
CA SER A 104 13.63 -9.19 1.41
C SER A 104 14.00 -7.73 1.12
N LEU A 105 13.30 -7.09 0.18
CA LEU A 105 13.42 -5.68 -0.19
C LEU A 105 12.49 -4.77 0.64
N TRP A 106 11.68 -5.35 1.53
CA TRP A 106 10.82 -4.61 2.45
C TRP A 106 11.46 -4.48 3.84
N CYS A 107 10.99 -3.49 4.60
CA CYS A 107 11.36 -3.26 5.99
C CYS A 107 10.11 -2.97 6.83
N ALA A 108 10.17 -3.29 8.12
CA ALA A 108 9.25 -2.70 9.08
C ALA A 108 9.73 -1.27 9.37
N SER A 109 8.88 -0.27 9.14
CA SER A 109 9.25 1.13 9.29
C SER A 109 9.56 1.47 10.76
N SER A 110 10.55 2.33 10.93
CA SER A 110 10.97 2.99 12.17
C SER A 110 10.71 4.50 12.17
N GLN A 111 10.19 5.06 11.06
CA GLN A 111 9.80 6.48 11.00
C GLN A 111 8.59 6.74 11.91
N PRO A 112 8.73 7.52 12.99
CA PRO A 112 7.68 7.67 13.98
C PRO A 112 6.48 8.47 13.43
N MET A 113 5.28 8.03 13.80
CA MET A 113 4.02 8.73 13.57
C MET A 113 3.40 9.18 14.90
N ALA A 114 2.50 10.16 14.82
CA ALA A 114 1.66 10.52 15.96
C ALA A 114 0.81 9.31 16.36
N GLY A 115 0.74 9.02 17.67
CA GLY A 115 0.01 7.87 18.21
C GLY A 115 0.87 6.66 18.58
N GLY A 116 2.16 6.67 18.22
CA GLY A 116 3.13 5.64 18.64
C GLY A 116 3.46 4.60 17.55
N ASP A 117 2.72 4.58 16.45
CA ASP A 117 3.00 3.75 15.28
C ASP A 117 4.16 4.33 14.45
N SER A 118 4.65 3.56 13.47
CA SER A 118 5.70 3.98 12.53
C SER A 118 5.31 3.76 11.06
N GLY A 119 5.63 4.72 10.19
CA GLY A 119 5.36 4.68 8.76
C GLY A 119 5.62 6.02 8.06
N SER A 120 5.58 6.00 6.73
CA SER A 120 5.91 7.13 5.86
C SER A 120 4.77 7.60 4.93
N PRO A 121 3.49 7.67 5.36
CA PRO A 121 2.39 7.92 4.42
C PRO A 121 2.53 9.26 3.71
N GLY A 122 2.50 9.21 2.38
CA GLY A 122 2.65 10.36 1.48
C GLY A 122 4.11 10.67 1.11
N GLY A 123 5.07 9.87 1.57
CA GLY A 123 6.49 10.06 1.28
C GLY A 123 7.28 8.76 1.16
N PRO A 124 8.55 8.85 0.73
CA PRO A 124 9.41 7.69 0.58
C PRO A 124 9.78 7.09 1.95
N ALA A 125 9.95 5.77 1.98
CA ALA A 125 10.44 5.02 3.13
C ALA A 125 11.97 5.18 3.30
N THR A 126 12.41 6.33 3.82
CA THR A 126 13.85 6.66 3.93
C THR A 126 14.59 5.82 4.98
N ASP A 127 13.86 5.06 5.78
CA ASP A 127 14.36 4.14 6.80
C ASP A 127 14.54 2.70 6.31
N CYS A 128 14.31 2.44 5.01
CA CYS A 128 14.54 1.16 4.37
C CYS A 128 15.53 1.28 3.21
N SER A 129 16.74 0.70 3.37
CA SER A 129 17.85 0.81 2.42
C SER A 129 18.35 -0.55 1.91
N ARG A 130 17.45 -1.36 1.34
CA ARG A 130 17.76 -2.70 0.80
C ARG A 130 18.35 -2.66 -0.63
#